data_AF-A0A4U7DNR0-F1
#
_entry.id   AF-A0A4U7DNR0-F1
#
_cell.length_a   1.000
_cell.length_b   1.000
_cell.length_c   1.000
_cell.angle_alpha   90.00
_cell.angle_beta   90.00
_cell.angle_gamma   90.00
#
_symmetry.space_group_name_H-M   'P 1'
#
loop_
_entity.id
_entity.type
_entity.pdbx_description
1 polymer ?
#
loop_
_entity_poly.entity_id
_entity_poly.type
_entity_poly.pdbx_seq_one_letter_code
_entity_poly.pdbx_strand_id
1 'polypeptide(L)'
;MEHPDNMAAERAVETAERIEDTDSMDELDPLDVKVELSLGSREPSISNVILVLGVGGPHVELNASRGTVSVSWGGDHHTTHVNNEPLCDEIHDFYARQMREHYLA
;
A
#
# COMPACT_ATOMS: atom_id res chain seq x y z
N MET A 1 17.04 21.76 20.79
CA MET A 1 16.87 20.33 21.13
C MET A 1 15.90 19.82 20.10
N GLU A 2 16.43 19.46 18.93
CA GLU A 2 15.65 18.82 17.88
C GLU A 2 15.18 17.48 18.44
N HIS A 3 13.88 17.20 18.34
CA HIS A 3 13.38 15.87 18.62
C HIS A 3 14.15 14.91 17.70
N PRO A 4 14.43 13.65 18.08
CA PRO A 4 14.76 12.66 17.07
C PRO A 4 13.54 12.60 16.16
N ASP A 5 13.64 13.29 15.02
CA ASP A 5 12.56 13.46 14.07
C ASP A 5 12.04 12.07 13.72
N ASN A 6 10.73 11.88 13.80
CA ASN A 6 10.10 10.59 13.56
C ASN A 6 10.21 10.30 12.06
N MET A 7 11.37 9.78 11.64
CA MET A 7 11.71 9.56 10.24
C MET A 7 10.70 8.65 9.54
N ALA A 8 10.09 7.72 10.27
CA ALA A 8 9.01 6.89 9.75
C ALA A 8 7.75 7.73 9.43
N ALA A 9 7.41 8.68 10.30
CA ALA A 9 6.29 9.61 10.06
C ALA A 9 6.56 10.55 8.88
N GLU A 10 7.73 11.19 8.83
CA GLU A 10 8.10 12.06 7.71
C GLU A 10 8.04 11.31 6.38
N ARG A 11 8.65 10.12 6.32
CA ARG A 11 8.62 9.29 5.10
C ARG A 11 7.23 8.80 4.74
N ALA A 12 6.38 8.51 5.72
CA ALA A 12 5.00 8.12 5.45
C ALA A 12 4.20 9.26 4.84
N VAL A 13 4.34 10.48 5.37
CA VAL A 13 3.67 11.68 4.84
C VAL A 13 4.18 12.01 3.43
N GLU A 14 5.50 12.09 3.24
CA GLU A 14 6.08 12.35 1.91
C GLU A 14 5.64 11.31 0.87
N THR A 15 5.56 10.04 1.26
CA THR A 15 5.09 8.98 0.37
C THR A 15 3.61 9.13 0.06
N ALA A 16 2.78 9.46 1.05
CA ALA A 16 1.36 9.68 0.84
C ALA A 16 1.12 10.87 -0.10
N GLU A 17 1.77 12.01 0.13
CA GLU A 17 1.71 13.18 -0.76
C GLU A 17 2.13 12.83 -2.20
N ARG A 18 3.21 12.05 -2.37
CA ARG A 18 3.62 11.59 -3.70
C ARG A 18 2.55 10.73 -4.39
N ILE A 19 1.88 9.84 -3.65
CA ILE A 19 0.81 8.99 -4.20
C ILE A 19 -0.44 9.85 -4.48
N GLU A 20 -0.69 10.88 -3.68
CA GLU A 20 -1.78 11.83 -3.92
C GLU A 20 -1.61 12.58 -5.24
N ASP A 21 -0.37 12.93 -5.58
CA ASP A 21 0.00 13.57 -6.84
C ASP A 21 0.19 12.59 -8.02
N THR A 22 -0.01 11.28 -7.81
CA THR A 22 0.15 10.27 -8.85
C THR A 22 -1.15 10.12 -9.67
N ASP A 23 -1.05 10.30 -10.99
CA ASP A 23 -2.20 10.22 -11.91
C ASP A 23 -2.50 8.78 -12.37
N SER A 24 -1.52 7.86 -12.31
CA SER A 24 -1.66 6.51 -12.84
C SER A 24 -0.92 5.47 -12.00
N MET A 25 -1.51 4.27 -11.89
CA MET A 25 -0.89 3.15 -11.17
C MET A 25 0.45 2.71 -11.75
N ASP A 26 0.69 2.91 -13.05
CA ASP A 26 1.94 2.54 -13.73
C ASP A 26 3.16 3.31 -13.19
N GLU A 27 2.93 4.44 -12.50
CA GLU A 27 4.00 5.28 -11.93
C GLU A 27 4.48 4.81 -10.55
N LEU A 28 3.76 3.88 -9.90
CA LEU A 28 4.10 3.42 -8.55
C LEU A 28 5.21 2.37 -8.53
N ASP A 29 5.41 1.63 -9.63
CA ASP A 29 6.41 0.57 -9.84
C ASP A 29 6.70 -0.28 -8.58
N PRO A 30 5.71 -1.07 -8.10
CA PRO A 30 5.85 -1.78 -6.83
C PRO A 30 6.91 -2.88 -6.90
N LEU A 31 7.71 -3.00 -5.83
CA LEU A 31 8.73 -4.04 -5.68
C LEU A 31 8.13 -5.41 -5.42
N ASP A 32 6.97 -5.44 -4.76
CA ASP A 32 6.22 -6.66 -4.45
C ASP A 32 4.72 -6.33 -4.26
N VAL A 33 3.86 -7.32 -4.45
CA VAL A 33 2.40 -7.20 -4.28
C VAL A 33 1.92 -8.30 -3.37
N LYS A 34 1.39 -7.92 -2.21
CA LYS A 34 0.81 -8.83 -1.22
C LYS A 34 -0.70 -8.76 -1.30
N VAL A 35 -1.34 -9.91 -1.22
CA VAL A 35 -2.80 -10.03 -1.29
C VAL A 35 -3.30 -10.89 -0.14
N GLU A 36 -4.30 -10.39 0.58
CA GLU A 36 -4.96 -11.16 1.64
C GLU A 36 -6.28 -11.73 1.12
N LEU A 37 -6.47 -13.03 1.37
CA LEU A 37 -7.67 -13.76 0.98
C LEU A 37 -8.58 -13.96 2.20
N SER A 38 -9.86 -13.62 2.04
CA SER A 38 -10.92 -14.01 2.94
C SER A 38 -11.52 -15.35 2.49
N LEU A 39 -11.35 -16.37 3.32
CA LEU A 39 -11.84 -17.74 3.08
C LEU A 39 -13.21 -18.01 3.76
N GLY A 40 -13.82 -16.99 4.38
CA GLY A 40 -15.01 -17.15 5.23
C GLY A 40 -16.33 -17.33 4.48
N SER A 41 -16.33 -17.23 3.16
CA SER A 41 -17.50 -17.37 2.29
C SER A 41 -17.36 -18.59 1.38
N ARG A 42 -18.47 -19.07 0.80
CA ARG A 42 -18.48 -20.19 -0.17
C ARG A 42 -17.52 -19.99 -1.36
N GLU A 43 -17.12 -18.75 -1.62
CA GLU A 43 -16.11 -18.38 -2.62
C GLU A 43 -15.03 -17.54 -1.93
N PRO A 44 -13.73 -17.89 -2.09
CA PRO A 44 -12.64 -17.05 -1.63
C PRO A 44 -12.72 -15.66 -2.27
N SER A 45 -12.51 -14.62 -1.47
CA SER A 45 -12.44 -13.24 -1.97
C SER A 45 -11.15 -12.58 -1.55
N ILE A 46 -10.70 -11.61 -2.32
CA ILE A 46 -9.56 -10.77 -1.96
C ILE A 46 -10.09 -9.67 -1.04
N SER A 47 -9.57 -9.63 0.18
CA SER A 47 -9.95 -8.65 1.20
C SER A 47 -8.99 -7.49 1.30
N ASN A 48 -7.76 -7.65 0.80
CA ASN A 48 -6.73 -6.65 0.93
C ASN A 48 -5.70 -6.75 -0.20
N VAL A 49 -5.29 -5.61 -0.75
CA VAL A 49 -4.18 -5.47 -1.70
C VAL A 49 -3.17 -4.49 -1.12
N ILE A 50 -1.92 -4.95 -0.97
CA ILE A 50 -0.82 -4.17 -0.40
C ILE A 50 0.34 -4.15 -1.39
N LEU A 51 0.75 -2.95 -1.81
CA LEU A 51 1.93 -2.74 -2.64
C LEU A 51 3.14 -2.44 -1.75
N VAL A 52 4.26 -3.11 -1.98
CA VAL A 52 5.54 -2.79 -1.34
C VAL A 52 6.30 -1.83 -2.25
N LEU A 53 6.52 -0.60 -1.78
CA LEU A 53 7.12 0.48 -2.58
C LEU A 53 8.60 0.71 -2.26
N GLY A 54 9.08 0.21 -1.12
CA GLY A 54 10.47 0.42 -0.70
C GLY A 54 10.94 -0.60 0.34
N VAL A 55 12.16 -1.09 0.18
CA VAL A 55 12.88 -1.97 1.13
C VAL A 55 14.37 -1.61 1.17
N GLY A 56 15.11 -2.02 2.21
CA GLY A 56 16.55 -1.73 2.35
C GLY A 56 16.89 -0.40 3.03
N GLY A 57 15.87 0.29 3.54
CA GLY A 57 15.94 1.48 4.39
C GLY A 57 14.62 1.60 5.15
N PRO A 58 13.80 2.64 4.90
CA PRO A 58 12.39 2.58 5.30
C PRO A 58 11.69 1.45 4.51
N HIS A 59 10.98 0.59 5.22
CA HIS A 59 10.06 -0.37 4.61
C HIS A 59 8.72 0.34 4.38
N VAL A 60 8.29 0.47 3.13
CA VAL A 60 7.14 1.30 2.74
C VAL A 60 6.08 0.43 2.07
N GLU A 61 4.86 0.47 2.59
CA GLU A 61 3.71 -0.27 2.07
C GLU A 61 2.52 0.65 1.82
N LEU A 62 1.92 0.57 0.63
CA LEU A 62 0.61 1.15 0.34
C LEU A 62 -0.45 0.05 0.48
N ASN A 63 -1.36 0.22 1.42
CA ASN A 63 -2.58 -0.57 1.49
C ASN A 63 -3.66 0.10 0.64
N ALA A 64 -3.88 -0.43 -0.57
CA ALA A 64 -4.83 0.11 -1.53
C ALA A 64 -6.28 -0.04 -1.03
N SER A 65 -6.60 -1.16 -0.35
CA SER A 65 -7.94 -1.40 0.19
C SER A 65 -8.35 -0.46 1.32
N ARG A 66 -7.39 0.24 1.94
CA ARG A 66 -7.63 1.15 3.07
C ARG A 66 -7.22 2.60 2.76
N GLY A 67 -6.59 2.85 1.61
CA GLY A 67 -6.04 4.16 1.28
C GLY A 67 -5.02 4.64 2.31
N THR A 68 -4.09 3.77 2.74
CA THR A 68 -3.08 4.13 3.75
C THR A 68 -1.68 3.74 3.34
N VAL A 69 -0.69 4.58 3.65
CA VAL A 69 0.72 4.24 3.61
C VAL A 69 1.21 3.90 5.00
N SER A 70 1.92 2.79 5.12
CA SER A 70 2.62 2.38 6.35
C SER A 70 4.11 2.35 6.11
N VAL A 71 4.87 2.96 7.02
CA VAL A 71 6.34 2.99 6.99
C VAL A 71 6.89 2.41 8.29
N SER A 72 7.88 1.54 8.16
CA SER A 72 8.64 1.00 9.28
C SER A 72 10.13 1.27 9.08
N TRP A 73 10.80 1.88 10.07
CA TRP A 73 12.24 2.15 10.02
C TRP A 73 12.84 2.14 11.42
N GLY A 74 13.87 1.33 11.66
CA GLY A 74 14.66 1.40 12.89
C GLY A 74 13.91 1.03 14.18
N GLY A 75 12.75 0.35 14.07
CA GLY A 75 11.86 0.04 15.18
C GLY A 75 10.67 1.00 15.32
N ASP A 76 10.71 2.13 14.62
CA ASP A 76 9.58 3.05 14.52
C ASP A 76 8.61 2.62 13.43
N HIS A 77 7.33 2.89 13.65
CA HIS A 77 6.25 2.61 12.73
C HIS A 77 5.31 3.81 12.65
N HIS A 78 4.90 4.17 11.45
CA HIS A 78 3.91 5.20 11.21
C HIS A 78 2.98 4.81 10.07
N THR A 79 1.70 5.13 10.21
CA THR A 79 0.69 4.96 9.17
C THR A 79 -0.03 6.27 8.96
N THR A 80 -0.19 6.69 7.71
CA THR A 80 -0.98 7.86 7.32
C THR A 80 -1.94 7.50 6.20
N HIS A 81 -2.95 8.35 6.00
CA HIS A 81 -3.92 8.21 4.91
C HIS A 81 -3.40 8.84 3.61
N VAL A 82 -3.89 8.32 2.50
CA VAL A 82 -3.68 8.82 1.14
C VAL A 82 -5.00 9.37 0.63
N ASN A 83 -5.03 10.63 0.23
CA ASN A 83 -6.20 11.32 -0.32
C ASN A 83 -6.32 11.15 -1.85
N ASN A 84 -6.11 9.93 -2.35
CA ASN A 84 -6.29 9.56 -3.75
C ASN A 84 -7.04 8.23 -3.84
N GLU A 85 -8.29 8.28 -3.39
CA GLU A 85 -9.23 7.15 -3.41
C GLU A 85 -9.37 6.53 -4.81
N PRO A 86 -9.49 7.32 -5.92
CA PRO A 86 -9.62 6.73 -7.25
C PRO A 86 -8.45 5.85 -7.65
N LEU A 87 -7.21 6.28 -7.37
CA LEU A 87 -6.01 5.49 -7.64
C LEU A 87 -5.96 4.23 -6.76
N CYS A 88 -6.33 4.36 -5.48
CA CYS A 88 -6.35 3.21 -4.56
C CYS A 88 -7.36 2.15 -5.00
N ASP A 89 -8.56 2.57 -5.44
CA ASP A 89 -9.59 1.68 -5.98
C ASP A 89 -9.13 1.00 -7.28
N GLU A 90 -8.50 1.76 -8.19
CA GLU A 90 -7.96 1.22 -9.45
C GLU A 90 -6.91 0.12 -9.18
N ILE A 91 -5.95 0.40 -8.29
CA ILE A 91 -4.91 -0.56 -7.88
C ILE A 91 -5.55 -1.82 -7.30
N HIS A 92 -6.49 -1.64 -6.37
CA HIS A 92 -7.17 -2.75 -5.72
C HIS A 92 -7.87 -3.64 -6.75
N ASP A 93 -8.69 -3.06 -7.61
CA ASP A 93 -9.47 -3.80 -8.60
C ASP A 93 -8.61 -4.49 -9.64
N PHE A 94 -7.52 -3.84 -10.07
CA PHE A 94 -6.57 -4.42 -11.00
C PHE A 94 -5.95 -5.70 -10.44
N TYR A 95 -5.31 -5.63 -9.27
CA TYR A 95 -4.63 -6.78 -8.67
C TYR A 95 -5.63 -7.83 -8.17
N ALA A 96 -6.79 -7.41 -7.66
CA ALA A 96 -7.82 -8.35 -7.25
C ALA A 96 -8.33 -9.19 -8.44
N ARG A 97 -8.53 -8.57 -9.61
CA ARG A 97 -8.92 -9.30 -10.82
C ARG A 97 -7.83 -10.25 -11.28
N GLN A 98 -6.58 -9.81 -11.40
CA GLN A 98 -5.47 -10.66 -11.83
C GLN A 98 -5.31 -11.89 -10.93
N MET A 99 -5.39 -11.69 -9.61
CA MET A 99 -5.22 -12.80 -8.67
C MET A 99 -6.42 -13.75 -8.66
N ARG A 100 -7.64 -13.27 -8.88
CA ARG A 100 -8.81 -14.15 -9.09
C ARG A 100 -8.61 -15.06 -10.30
N GLU A 101 -8.16 -14.50 -11.42
CA GLU A 101 -7.91 -15.27 -12.65
C GLU A 101 -6.79 -16.31 -12.48
N HIS A 102 -5.77 -15.99 -11.68
CA HIS A 102 -4.62 -16.89 -11.48
C HIS A 102 -4.81 -17.96 -10.40
N TYR A 103 -5.54 -17.66 -9.32
CA TYR A 103 -5.59 -18.53 -8.12
C TYR A 103 -6.98 -19.08 -7.78
N LEU A 104 -8.04 -18.49 -8.33
CA LEU A 104 -9.43 -18.83 -7.97
C LEU A 104 -10.27 -19.33 -9.16
N ALA A 105 -9.67 -19.45 -10.35
CA ALA A 105 -10.26 -20.10 -11.52
C ALA A 105 -10.07 -21.62 -11.49
#